data_AF-A0A661NUZ5-F1
#
_entry.id   AF-A0A661NUZ5-F1
#
_cell.length_a   1.000
_cell.length_b   1.000
_cell.length_c   1.000
_cell.angle_alpha   90.00
_cell.angle_beta   90.00
_cell.angle_gamma   90.00
#
_symmetry.space_group_name_H-M   'P 1'
#
loop_
_entity.id
_entity.type
_entity.pdbx_description
1 polymer ?
#
loop_
_entity_poly.entity_id
_entity_poly.type
_entity_poly.pdbx_seq_one_letter_code
_entity_poly.pdbx_strand_id
1 'polypeptide(L)'
;MARILVSLMVLMVLLGGANLARAQSLIPGPAEAGYDAALGTKADAFVRQQQALLSVPLGFGLEGAVSDSDSRSAIEDFLSSGATDFEAHTGLHPYEALSAYGEHGDLGMFGGVQAAGDAFRYAVLRDSGAPATEIEAARTALLRAMDGLHWQTQITGEAGILARGIRRALPEAGEPPLPGIIPTTVPLFDAAGDPQPIDKVPTWRADNSGELPFLIWMDDNSKDQLDGYIFALGAIYDVTAMDSSIPRDKIDRLVADALAIGRSLLEEVEVAPGIVVDLVIQDADGRPTTHHDLSAEELAPGGVLPGMPAINGFNALMSMGILRTIFHITGDETIGRFYYDEMVGARDYMTSIEESVAVMYFSEQTNFSNVNMAFVAAYGVLRYETDGRIAPRIRTILQDHLFSPGKPRQADGLGQALFDVIYAGFQSGDRALGTAAVAEGVRNLTEFPSPPYWNPEVINCDAAEISALRCTAIDGTTTLILATDPGRGDSVVAVDVLPKRLRPPSNYEWRTDPHKVNGGGGARLNPGGGFHAAYWMGRFLKDGTTGFDNVSPLARAALPWTPTTPDAGPGPDGGTGLDGGVTPPGGDGGCGCRATPLADGAPTALLIVLAMLSGRRRRR
;
A
#
# COMPACT_ATOMS: atom_id res chain seq x y z
N MET A 1 47.30 -43.55 3.00
CA MET A 1 46.08 -43.33 3.82
C MET A 1 45.65 -41.87 3.90
N ALA A 2 46.52 -40.92 4.29
CA ALA A 2 46.14 -39.50 4.42
C ALA A 2 45.58 -38.83 3.13
N ARG A 3 46.11 -39.15 1.94
CA ARG A 3 45.59 -38.62 0.66
C ARG A 3 44.21 -39.18 0.27
N ILE A 4 43.88 -40.40 0.70
CA ILE A 4 42.57 -41.02 0.43
C ILE A 4 41.50 -40.41 1.36
N LEU A 5 41.87 -40.06 2.61
CA LEU A 5 40.97 -39.38 3.54
C LEU A 5 40.62 -37.95 3.11
N VAL A 6 41.58 -37.18 2.56
CA VAL A 6 41.29 -35.82 2.06
C VAL A 6 40.38 -35.85 0.83
N SER A 7 40.57 -36.81 -0.08
CA SER A 7 39.67 -36.98 -1.22
C SER A 7 38.27 -37.46 -0.83
N LEU A 8 38.14 -38.31 0.20
CA LEU A 8 36.83 -38.72 0.74
C LEU A 8 36.12 -37.59 1.50
N MET A 9 36.86 -36.70 2.18
CA MET A 9 36.27 -35.53 2.85
C MET A 9 35.79 -34.48 1.84
N VAL A 10 36.55 -34.22 0.77
CA VAL A 10 36.10 -33.33 -0.32
C VAL A 10 34.91 -33.96 -1.06
N LEU A 11 34.91 -35.28 -1.26
CA LEU A 11 33.77 -35.97 -1.88
C LEU A 11 32.54 -36.03 -0.95
N MET A 12 32.70 -36.09 0.37
CA MET A 12 31.58 -35.97 1.33
C MET A 12 31.10 -34.53 1.53
N VAL A 13 31.93 -33.51 1.28
CA VAL A 13 31.47 -32.11 1.20
C VAL A 13 30.75 -31.84 -0.13
N LEU A 14 31.11 -32.56 -1.21
CA LEU A 14 30.45 -32.46 -2.52
C LEU A 14 29.21 -33.36 -2.67
N LEU A 15 29.13 -34.49 -1.93
CA LEU A 15 27.97 -35.42 -1.95
C LEU A 15 27.10 -35.34 -0.69
N GLY A 16 27.61 -34.74 0.38
CA GLY A 16 26.90 -34.43 1.63
C GLY A 16 26.44 -32.98 1.67
N GLY A 17 26.22 -32.37 0.50
CA GLY A 17 25.26 -31.29 0.38
C GLY A 17 23.90 -31.85 0.78
N ALA A 18 23.66 -31.91 2.10
CA ALA A 18 22.33 -32.05 2.64
C ALA A 18 21.49 -31.08 1.84
N ASN A 19 20.48 -31.61 1.14
CA ASN A 19 19.39 -30.80 0.64
C ASN A 19 18.84 -30.07 1.86
N LEU A 20 19.42 -28.91 2.19
CA LEU A 20 18.77 -27.90 3.01
C LEU A 20 17.50 -27.66 2.22
N ALA A 21 16.42 -28.26 2.71
CA ALA A 21 15.13 -28.19 2.07
C ALA A 21 14.87 -26.71 1.86
N ARG A 22 14.93 -26.27 0.59
CA ARG A 22 14.73 -24.87 0.24
C ARG A 22 13.40 -24.48 0.86
N ALA A 23 13.39 -23.43 1.68
CA ALA A 23 12.16 -22.98 2.32
C ALA A 23 11.08 -22.82 1.25
N GLN A 24 9.95 -23.49 1.47
CA GLN A 24 8.85 -23.52 0.52
C GLN A 24 8.22 -22.13 0.44
N SER A 25 7.91 -21.69 -0.77
CA SER A 25 7.16 -20.45 -1.00
C SER A 25 5.75 -20.59 -0.41
N LEU A 26 5.14 -19.49 0.07
CA LEU A 26 3.76 -19.52 0.60
C LEU A 26 2.78 -20.00 -0.48
N ILE A 27 2.92 -19.50 -1.70
CA ILE A 27 2.23 -19.99 -2.89
C ILE A 27 3.24 -20.81 -3.71
N PRO A 28 3.06 -22.13 -3.85
CA PRO A 28 3.99 -22.99 -4.59
C PRO A 28 4.07 -22.61 -6.07
N GLY A 29 5.27 -22.65 -6.65
CA GLY A 29 5.52 -22.53 -8.09
C GLY A 29 5.59 -23.85 -8.85
N PRO A 30 5.81 -23.83 -10.18
CA PRO A 30 5.77 -25.03 -11.03
C PRO A 30 6.68 -26.20 -10.62
N ALA A 31 7.78 -25.91 -9.92
CA ALA A 31 8.74 -26.91 -9.44
C ALA A 31 8.50 -27.32 -7.96
N GLU A 32 7.50 -26.76 -7.30
CA GLU A 32 7.19 -26.99 -5.88
C GLU A 32 5.93 -27.86 -5.74
N ALA A 33 5.87 -28.65 -4.67
CA ALA A 33 4.69 -29.45 -4.37
C ALA A 33 3.48 -28.57 -4.03
N GLY A 34 2.30 -28.93 -4.53
CA GLY A 34 1.07 -28.15 -4.32
C GLY A 34 0.86 -27.00 -5.31
N TYR A 35 1.63 -26.93 -6.40
CA TYR A 35 1.41 -25.95 -7.46
C TYR A 35 0.00 -26.06 -8.06
N ASP A 36 -0.72 -24.93 -8.04
CA ASP A 36 -1.98 -24.77 -8.74
C ASP A 36 -1.73 -24.16 -10.14
N ALA A 37 -1.72 -25.02 -11.15
CA ALA A 37 -1.49 -24.61 -12.53
C ALA A 37 -2.60 -23.70 -13.10
N ALA A 38 -3.83 -23.81 -12.60
CA ALA A 38 -4.93 -22.94 -13.03
C ALA A 38 -4.73 -21.52 -12.48
N LEU A 39 -4.35 -21.41 -11.21
CA LEU A 39 -4.01 -20.12 -10.61
C LEU A 39 -2.79 -19.49 -11.28
N GLY A 40 -1.76 -20.28 -11.60
CA GLY A 40 -0.59 -19.81 -12.35
C GLY A 40 -0.95 -19.28 -13.74
N THR A 41 -1.78 -20.01 -14.49
CA THR A 41 -2.28 -19.58 -15.82
C THR A 41 -3.05 -18.25 -15.73
N LYS A 42 -3.85 -18.08 -14.68
CA LYS A 42 -4.59 -16.85 -14.41
C LYS A 42 -3.66 -15.68 -14.09
N ALA A 43 -2.60 -15.91 -13.31
CA ALA A 43 -1.58 -14.91 -13.05
C ALA A 43 -0.87 -14.44 -14.33
N ASP A 44 -0.52 -15.38 -15.21
CA ASP A 44 0.07 -15.02 -16.50
C ASP A 44 -0.89 -14.22 -17.39
N ALA A 45 -2.20 -14.50 -17.32
CA ALA A 45 -3.20 -13.71 -18.04
C ALA A 45 -3.30 -12.26 -17.52
N PHE A 46 -3.19 -12.05 -16.20
CA PHE A 46 -3.16 -10.70 -15.62
C PHE A 46 -1.90 -9.94 -16.04
N VAL A 47 -0.74 -10.61 -16.03
CA VAL A 47 0.52 -10.06 -16.51
C VAL A 47 0.38 -9.61 -17.98
N ARG A 48 -0.21 -10.44 -18.85
CA ARG A 48 -0.45 -10.09 -20.25
C ARG A 48 -1.35 -8.86 -20.39
N GLN A 49 -2.48 -8.82 -19.67
CA GLN A 49 -3.39 -7.66 -19.69
C GLN A 49 -2.69 -6.38 -19.25
N GLN A 50 -1.90 -6.45 -18.18
CA GLN A 50 -1.15 -5.30 -17.68
C GLN A 50 -0.11 -4.83 -18.69
N GLN A 51 0.79 -5.72 -19.12
CA GLN A 51 1.95 -5.34 -19.90
C GLN A 51 1.64 -4.95 -21.35
N ALA A 52 0.63 -5.60 -21.94
CA ALA A 52 0.27 -5.34 -23.33
C ALA A 52 -0.68 -4.16 -23.50
N LEU A 53 -1.46 -3.81 -22.47
CA LEU A 53 -2.53 -2.81 -22.59
C LEU A 53 -2.40 -1.70 -21.54
N LEU A 54 -2.36 -2.05 -20.26
CA LEU A 54 -2.66 -1.10 -19.19
C LEU A 54 -1.45 -0.35 -18.64
N SER A 55 -0.23 -0.89 -18.82
CA SER A 55 1.01 -0.27 -18.38
C SER A 55 1.79 0.42 -19.48
N VAL A 56 1.29 0.40 -20.71
CA VAL A 56 1.99 0.96 -21.89
C VAL A 56 2.39 2.42 -21.68
N PRO A 57 1.55 3.32 -21.14
CA PRO A 57 1.91 4.72 -21.03
C PRO A 57 3.01 5.03 -20.00
N LEU A 58 3.05 4.31 -18.87
CA LEU A 58 3.82 4.76 -17.69
C LEU A 58 4.64 3.67 -17.00
N GLY A 59 4.52 2.41 -17.43
CA GLY A 59 5.05 1.27 -16.67
C GLY A 59 4.22 0.88 -15.45
N PHE A 60 3.12 1.59 -15.15
CA PHE A 60 2.14 1.25 -14.13
C PHE A 60 0.82 0.86 -14.76
N GLY A 61 0.11 -0.15 -14.23
CA GLY A 61 -1.21 -0.50 -14.74
C GLY A 61 -2.23 0.57 -14.38
N LEU A 62 -2.77 1.16 -15.43
CA LEU A 62 -3.89 2.08 -15.39
C LEU A 62 -5.21 1.33 -15.61
N GLU A 63 -6.33 2.00 -15.43
CA GLU A 63 -7.58 1.53 -16.02
C GLU A 63 -7.63 1.88 -17.50
N GLY A 64 -8.17 0.99 -18.33
CA GLY A 64 -8.45 1.26 -19.74
C GLY A 64 -9.95 1.40 -19.98
N ALA A 65 -10.42 2.54 -20.46
CA ALA A 65 -11.80 2.68 -20.93
C ALA A 65 -11.91 2.12 -22.36
N VAL A 66 -12.93 1.29 -22.61
CA VAL A 66 -13.18 0.71 -23.94
C VAL A 66 -14.63 1.01 -24.32
N SER A 67 -14.83 1.82 -25.36
CA SER A 67 -16.16 2.31 -25.72
C SER A 67 -16.82 1.58 -26.89
N ASP A 68 -16.04 0.95 -27.77
CA ASP A 68 -16.54 0.23 -28.94
C ASP A 68 -16.46 -1.29 -28.77
N SER A 69 -17.41 -2.00 -29.39
CA SER A 69 -17.53 -3.46 -29.28
C SER A 69 -16.39 -4.21 -29.95
N ASP A 70 -15.79 -3.62 -30.99
CA ASP A 70 -14.79 -4.28 -31.83
C ASP A 70 -13.45 -4.32 -31.08
N SER A 71 -13.02 -3.21 -30.48
CA SER A 71 -11.84 -3.15 -29.61
C SER A 71 -12.01 -4.03 -28.39
N ARG A 72 -13.23 -4.06 -27.80
CA ARG A 72 -13.53 -4.97 -26.70
C ARG A 72 -13.35 -6.43 -27.10
N SER A 73 -13.90 -6.82 -28.25
CA SER A 73 -13.78 -8.19 -28.78
C SER A 73 -12.32 -8.53 -29.09
N ALA A 74 -11.55 -7.59 -29.67
CA ALA A 74 -10.13 -7.78 -29.94
C ALA A 74 -9.30 -8.00 -28.66
N ILE A 75 -9.62 -7.30 -27.57
CA ILE A 75 -8.99 -7.50 -26.25
C ILE A 75 -9.36 -8.87 -25.66
N GLU A 76 -10.64 -9.26 -25.75
CA GLU A 76 -11.13 -10.57 -25.30
C GLU A 76 -10.46 -11.73 -26.08
N ASP A 77 -10.37 -11.61 -27.40
CA ASP A 77 -9.69 -12.58 -28.28
C ASP A 77 -8.18 -12.65 -27.97
N PHE A 78 -7.50 -11.51 -27.83
CA PHE A 78 -6.09 -11.46 -27.48
C PHE A 78 -5.81 -12.18 -26.15
N LEU A 79 -6.54 -11.85 -25.08
CA LEU A 79 -6.26 -12.38 -23.75
C LEU A 79 -6.57 -13.88 -23.63
N SER A 80 -7.55 -14.37 -24.39
CA SER A 80 -7.90 -15.79 -24.46
C SER A 80 -6.98 -16.61 -25.36
N SER A 81 -6.33 -15.98 -26.36
CA SER A 81 -5.43 -16.68 -27.31
C SER A 81 -4.10 -17.14 -26.72
N GLY A 82 -3.65 -16.50 -25.63
CA GLY A 82 -2.31 -16.69 -25.06
C GLY A 82 -1.19 -15.95 -25.82
N ALA A 83 -1.52 -15.15 -26.84
CA ALA A 83 -0.56 -14.26 -27.50
C ALA A 83 0.03 -13.25 -26.50
N THR A 84 1.27 -12.83 -26.71
CA THR A 84 1.99 -11.90 -25.83
C THR A 84 2.16 -10.51 -26.42
N ASP A 85 1.88 -10.35 -27.71
CA ASP A 85 1.99 -9.09 -28.46
C ASP A 85 0.60 -8.74 -29.00
N PHE A 86 0.00 -7.68 -28.45
CA PHE A 86 -1.35 -7.24 -28.80
C PHE A 86 -1.43 -6.71 -30.23
N GLU A 87 -0.42 -5.94 -30.66
CA GLU A 87 -0.41 -5.33 -32.00
C GLU A 87 -0.19 -6.38 -33.07
N ALA A 88 0.74 -7.30 -32.85
CA ALA A 88 0.96 -8.40 -33.80
C ALA A 88 -0.27 -9.33 -33.89
N HIS A 89 -1.04 -9.47 -32.81
CA HIS A 89 -2.24 -10.30 -32.79
C HIS A 89 -3.45 -9.64 -33.43
N THR A 90 -3.70 -8.35 -33.13
CA THR A 90 -4.93 -7.65 -33.50
C THR A 90 -4.77 -6.69 -34.68
N GLY A 91 -3.54 -6.26 -34.96
CA GLY A 91 -3.26 -5.16 -35.88
C GLY A 91 -3.56 -3.77 -35.32
N LEU A 92 -3.90 -3.66 -34.03
CA LEU A 92 -4.23 -2.41 -33.34
C LEU A 92 -3.15 -2.05 -32.32
N HIS A 93 -2.77 -0.78 -32.25
CA HIS A 93 -2.00 -0.27 -31.12
C HIS A 93 -2.91 -0.16 -29.88
N PRO A 94 -2.43 -0.38 -28.64
CA PRO A 94 -3.25 -0.27 -27.42
C PRO A 94 -4.00 1.07 -27.28
N TYR A 95 -3.39 2.18 -27.72
CA TYR A 95 -4.03 3.52 -27.73
C TYR A 95 -5.19 3.65 -28.73
N GLU A 96 -5.26 2.79 -29.74
CA GLU A 96 -6.39 2.75 -30.68
C GLU A 96 -7.54 1.89 -30.12
N ALA A 97 -7.22 0.86 -29.33
CA ALA A 97 -8.20 -0.03 -28.70
C ALA A 97 -8.84 0.56 -27.43
N LEU A 98 -8.18 1.53 -26.79
CA LEU A 98 -8.65 2.19 -25.57
C LEU A 98 -9.09 3.62 -25.86
N SER A 99 -10.25 4.05 -25.34
CA SER A 99 -10.75 5.40 -25.52
C SER A 99 -10.24 6.40 -24.48
N ALA A 100 -9.75 5.92 -23.34
CA ALA A 100 -9.03 6.70 -22.33
C ALA A 100 -8.27 5.77 -21.39
N TYR A 101 -7.25 6.33 -20.72
CA TYR A 101 -6.70 5.76 -19.50
C TYR A 101 -7.27 6.48 -18.27
N GLY A 102 -7.51 5.73 -17.19
CA GLY A 102 -8.01 6.20 -15.90
C GLY A 102 -6.98 6.09 -14.77
N GLU A 103 -7.38 6.48 -13.55
CA GLU A 103 -6.58 6.41 -12.32
C GLU A 103 -5.23 7.14 -12.33
N HIS A 104 -5.01 8.02 -13.31
CA HIS A 104 -3.78 8.80 -13.38
C HIS A 104 -3.49 9.65 -12.13
N GLY A 105 -4.52 10.01 -11.36
CA GLY A 105 -4.42 10.83 -10.16
C GLY A 105 -4.34 10.03 -8.85
N ASP A 106 -4.32 8.69 -8.91
CA ASP A 106 -4.29 7.82 -7.73
C ASP A 106 -3.13 6.79 -7.80
N LEU A 107 -2.01 7.12 -8.45
CA LEU A 107 -1.02 6.11 -8.85
C LEU A 107 -0.16 5.54 -7.72
N GLY A 108 0.04 6.24 -6.60
CA GLY A 108 1.01 5.77 -5.59
C GLY A 108 0.68 4.40 -5.00
N MET A 109 -0.52 4.19 -4.44
CA MET A 109 -0.91 2.89 -3.91
C MET A 109 -1.18 1.87 -5.02
N PHE A 110 -1.79 2.28 -6.12
CA PHE A 110 -2.29 1.40 -7.15
C PHE A 110 -1.16 0.94 -8.08
N GLY A 111 -0.42 1.91 -8.61
CA GLY A 111 0.77 1.70 -9.41
C GLY A 111 1.95 1.18 -8.59
N GLY A 112 2.15 1.69 -7.36
CA GLY A 112 3.21 1.22 -6.47
C GLY A 112 3.07 -0.26 -6.07
N VAL A 113 1.87 -0.69 -5.66
CA VAL A 113 1.63 -2.11 -5.34
C VAL A 113 1.82 -3.00 -6.56
N GLN A 114 1.40 -2.56 -7.76
CA GLN A 114 1.69 -3.30 -8.98
C GLN A 114 3.19 -3.36 -9.28
N ALA A 115 3.92 -2.26 -9.15
CA ALA A 115 5.37 -2.21 -9.36
C ALA A 115 6.13 -3.13 -8.38
N ALA A 116 5.67 -3.22 -7.13
CA ALA A 116 6.15 -4.23 -6.19
C ALA A 116 5.85 -5.65 -6.69
N GLY A 117 4.66 -5.89 -7.25
CA GLY A 117 4.32 -7.15 -7.92
C GLY A 117 5.27 -7.50 -9.08
N ASP A 118 5.67 -6.53 -9.90
CA ASP A 118 6.66 -6.73 -10.96
C ASP A 118 8.05 -7.08 -10.40
N ALA A 119 8.46 -6.46 -9.30
CA ALA A 119 9.68 -6.80 -8.58
C ALA A 119 9.65 -8.25 -8.06
N PHE A 120 8.56 -8.65 -7.39
CA PHE A 120 8.40 -10.02 -6.90
C PHE A 120 8.35 -11.04 -8.04
N ARG A 121 7.63 -10.74 -9.13
CA ARG A 121 7.59 -11.59 -10.32
C ARG A 121 8.99 -11.82 -10.89
N TYR A 122 9.74 -10.74 -11.09
CA TYR A 122 11.10 -10.83 -11.60
C TYR A 122 11.99 -11.70 -10.70
N ALA A 123 12.00 -11.45 -9.39
CA ALA A 123 12.78 -12.24 -8.44
C ALA A 123 12.39 -13.72 -8.46
N VAL A 124 11.09 -14.03 -8.42
CA VAL A 124 10.58 -15.41 -8.44
C VAL A 124 11.00 -16.13 -9.71
N LEU A 125 10.84 -15.52 -10.88
CA LEU A 125 11.21 -16.14 -12.15
C LEU A 125 12.73 -16.34 -12.27
N ARG A 126 13.51 -15.34 -11.87
CA ARG A 126 14.98 -15.41 -11.83
C ARG A 126 15.46 -16.52 -10.91
N ASP A 127 14.98 -16.54 -9.67
CA ASP A 127 15.48 -17.41 -8.61
C ASP A 127 14.97 -18.86 -8.71
N SER A 128 13.91 -19.09 -9.50
CA SER A 128 13.43 -20.43 -9.82
C SER A 128 14.03 -21.01 -11.11
N GLY A 129 14.81 -20.23 -11.87
CA GLY A 129 15.39 -20.67 -13.14
C GLY A 129 14.35 -20.83 -14.25
N ALA A 130 13.35 -19.93 -14.29
CA ALA A 130 12.37 -19.87 -15.37
C ALA A 130 13.04 -19.68 -16.75
N PRO A 131 12.33 -19.93 -17.87
CA PRO A 131 12.87 -19.68 -19.20
C PRO A 131 13.43 -18.26 -19.34
N ALA A 132 14.60 -18.12 -19.99
CA ALA A 132 15.30 -16.85 -20.11
C ALA A 132 14.43 -15.73 -20.75
N THR A 133 13.54 -16.09 -21.67
CA THR A 133 12.58 -15.16 -22.29
C THR A 133 11.55 -14.61 -21.30
N GLU A 134 11.11 -15.42 -20.33
CA GLU A 134 10.17 -14.97 -19.29
C GLU A 134 10.87 -14.06 -18.27
N ILE A 135 12.12 -14.40 -17.89
CA ILE A 135 12.96 -13.57 -17.04
C ILE A 135 13.20 -12.22 -17.70
N GLU A 136 13.52 -12.21 -19.00
CA GLU A 136 13.73 -10.97 -19.77
C GLU A 136 12.47 -10.10 -19.82
N ALA A 137 11.31 -10.71 -20.07
CA ALA A 137 10.04 -9.99 -20.09
C ALA A 137 9.71 -9.39 -18.72
N ALA A 138 9.94 -10.15 -17.62
CA ALA A 138 9.77 -9.64 -16.27
C ALA A 138 10.75 -8.51 -15.93
N ARG A 139 12.01 -8.63 -16.35
CA ARG A 139 13.00 -7.56 -16.19
C ARG A 139 12.57 -6.31 -16.95
N THR A 140 12.12 -6.45 -18.20
CA THR A 140 11.67 -5.32 -19.02
C THR A 140 10.51 -4.57 -18.37
N ALA A 141 9.52 -5.29 -17.83
CA ALA A 141 8.41 -4.68 -17.10
C ALA A 141 8.88 -3.95 -15.84
N LEU A 142 9.75 -4.58 -15.05
CA LEU A 142 10.36 -3.96 -13.87
C LEU A 142 11.13 -2.67 -14.21
N LEU A 143 11.93 -2.68 -15.29
CA LEU A 143 12.69 -1.50 -15.72
C LEU A 143 11.79 -0.33 -16.15
N ARG A 144 10.62 -0.63 -16.74
CA ARG A 144 9.60 0.37 -17.07
C ARG A 144 8.92 0.93 -15.81
N ALA A 145 8.59 0.06 -14.85
CA ALA A 145 8.06 0.50 -13.56
C ALA A 145 9.06 1.41 -12.81
N MET A 146 10.37 1.10 -12.88
CA MET A 146 11.42 1.96 -12.32
C MET A 146 11.47 3.35 -12.97
N ASP A 147 11.30 3.44 -14.30
CA ASP A 147 11.24 4.74 -14.98
C ASP A 147 9.97 5.51 -14.58
N GLY A 148 8.82 4.84 -14.52
CA GLY A 148 7.57 5.44 -14.04
C GLY A 148 7.69 5.98 -12.62
N LEU A 149 8.37 5.25 -11.71
CA LEU A 149 8.56 5.70 -10.33
C LEU A 149 9.45 6.94 -10.29
N HIS A 150 10.55 6.94 -11.04
CA HIS A 150 11.44 8.09 -11.14
C HIS A 150 10.73 9.32 -11.72
N TRP A 151 9.86 9.15 -12.72
CA TRP A 151 9.09 10.27 -13.26
C TRP A 151 8.16 10.92 -12.24
N GLN A 152 7.62 10.17 -11.27
CA GLN A 152 6.75 10.74 -10.23
C GLN A 152 7.48 11.69 -9.28
N THR A 153 8.78 11.49 -9.04
CA THR A 153 9.59 12.41 -8.23
C THR A 153 10.19 13.51 -9.09
N GLN A 154 10.74 13.15 -10.26
CA GLN A 154 11.45 14.08 -11.13
C GLN A 154 10.53 15.21 -11.63
N ILE A 155 9.31 14.90 -12.07
CA ILE A 155 8.43 15.87 -12.76
C ILE A 155 8.02 17.07 -11.91
N THR A 156 8.09 16.93 -10.59
CA THR A 156 7.73 17.99 -9.64
C THR A 156 8.76 19.13 -9.63
N GLY A 157 9.97 18.87 -10.13
CA GLY A 157 11.10 19.82 -10.11
C GLY A 157 11.71 20.03 -8.72
N GLU A 158 11.14 19.44 -7.67
CA GLU A 158 11.56 19.62 -6.28
C GLU A 158 11.99 18.29 -5.66
N ALA A 159 13.17 18.27 -5.04
CA ALA A 159 13.75 17.04 -4.51
C ALA A 159 12.91 16.51 -3.33
N GLY A 160 12.51 15.24 -3.41
CA GLY A 160 11.76 14.57 -2.34
C GLY A 160 10.26 14.80 -2.38
N ILE A 161 9.77 15.64 -3.30
CA ILE A 161 8.34 15.83 -3.54
C ILE A 161 7.85 14.78 -4.53
N LEU A 162 6.73 14.14 -4.19
CA LEU A 162 6.10 13.11 -5.01
C LEU A 162 4.84 13.68 -5.66
N ALA A 163 4.71 13.49 -6.97
CA ALA A 163 3.45 13.74 -7.66
C ALA A 163 2.36 12.80 -7.14
N ARG A 164 1.14 13.32 -6.96
CA ARG A 164 -0.07 12.50 -6.73
C ARG A 164 -0.29 11.50 -7.86
N GLY A 165 0.08 11.90 -9.07
CA GLY A 165 -0.14 11.13 -10.26
C GLY A 165 0.51 11.74 -11.49
N ILE A 166 0.70 10.95 -12.53
CA ILE A 166 1.31 11.40 -13.79
C ILE A 166 0.50 10.90 -14.98
N ARG A 167 0.55 11.64 -16.08
CA ARG A 167 -0.10 11.28 -17.34
C ARG A 167 0.75 11.75 -18.51
N ARG A 168 0.86 10.93 -19.55
CA ARG A 168 1.44 11.36 -20.82
C ARG A 168 0.58 12.45 -21.46
N ALA A 169 1.24 13.52 -21.88
CA ALA A 169 0.68 14.58 -22.70
C ALA A 169 1.09 14.44 -24.18
N LEU A 170 2.17 13.70 -24.47
CA LEU A 170 2.66 13.44 -25.82
C LEU A 170 2.90 11.94 -26.07
N PRO A 171 2.52 11.43 -27.27
CA PRO A 171 2.88 10.07 -27.69
C PRO A 171 4.39 9.98 -27.99
N GLU A 172 4.94 8.77 -27.97
CA GLU A 172 6.28 8.49 -28.47
C GLU A 172 6.32 8.55 -30.00
N ALA A 173 7.53 8.68 -30.55
CA ALA A 173 7.70 8.71 -31.99
C ALA A 173 7.21 7.40 -32.62
N GLY A 174 6.17 7.48 -33.45
CA GLY A 174 5.57 6.34 -34.14
C GLY A 174 4.31 5.79 -33.47
N GLU A 175 4.00 6.20 -32.24
CA GLU A 175 2.74 5.87 -31.59
C GLU A 175 1.58 6.70 -32.18
N PRO A 176 0.34 6.16 -32.22
CA PRO A 176 -0.86 6.94 -32.52
C PRO A 176 -1.15 7.97 -31.40
N PRO A 177 -2.13 8.88 -31.61
CA PRO A 177 -2.54 9.82 -30.57
C PRO A 177 -2.90 9.14 -29.24
N LEU A 178 -2.53 9.79 -28.13
CA LEU A 178 -2.91 9.31 -26.80
C LEU A 178 -4.45 9.31 -26.65
N PRO A 179 -5.02 8.29 -26.00
CA PRO A 179 -6.46 8.23 -25.80
C PRO A 179 -6.94 9.20 -24.70
N GLY A 180 -8.18 9.64 -24.82
CA GLY A 180 -8.85 10.56 -23.90
C GLY A 180 -8.44 12.02 -24.06
N ILE A 181 -9.08 12.89 -23.29
CA ILE A 181 -8.83 14.35 -23.32
C ILE A 181 -7.71 14.68 -22.34
N ILE A 182 -6.67 15.39 -22.79
CA ILE A 182 -5.60 15.91 -21.92
C ILE A 182 -6.18 17.04 -21.04
N PRO A 183 -6.05 16.98 -19.70
CA PRO A 183 -6.55 18.01 -18.81
C PRO A 183 -5.80 19.33 -18.99
N THR A 184 -6.49 20.43 -18.70
CA THR A 184 -5.86 21.75 -18.60
C THR A 184 -4.96 21.79 -17.36
N THR A 185 -3.75 22.33 -17.51
CA THR A 185 -2.81 22.50 -16.41
C THR A 185 -2.91 23.90 -15.79
N VAL A 186 -2.64 24.00 -14.50
CA VAL A 186 -2.57 25.25 -13.74
C VAL A 186 -1.12 25.48 -13.26
N PRO A 187 -0.51 26.67 -13.47
CA PRO A 187 0.81 26.98 -12.90
C PRO A 187 0.85 26.82 -11.38
N LEU A 188 1.98 26.40 -10.82
CA LEU A 188 2.17 26.26 -9.36
C LEU A 188 1.93 27.57 -8.60
N PHE A 189 2.42 28.68 -9.17
CA PHE A 189 2.31 30.01 -8.58
C PHE A 189 1.65 30.97 -9.58
N ASP A 190 0.94 31.97 -9.07
CA ASP A 190 0.48 33.09 -9.89
C ASP A 190 1.57 34.15 -10.13
N ALA A 191 1.19 35.27 -10.74
CA ALA A 191 2.10 36.36 -11.05
C ALA A 191 2.65 37.09 -9.81
N ALA A 192 2.03 36.95 -8.64
CA ALA A 192 2.52 37.50 -7.38
C ALA A 192 3.45 36.53 -6.63
N GLY A 193 3.55 35.28 -7.09
CA GLY A 193 4.29 34.22 -6.42
C GLY A 193 3.46 33.46 -5.38
N ASP A 194 2.14 33.67 -5.34
CA ASP A 194 1.26 32.97 -4.41
C ASP A 194 0.92 31.57 -4.96
N PRO A 195 0.95 30.50 -4.13
CA PRO A 195 0.54 29.17 -4.54
C PRO A 195 -0.89 29.11 -5.12
N GLN A 196 -1.06 28.36 -6.19
CA GLN A 196 -2.34 28.20 -6.90
C GLN A 196 -2.74 26.72 -6.95
N PRO A 197 -4.03 26.35 -6.85
CA PRO A 197 -5.13 27.22 -6.41
C PRO A 197 -4.99 27.59 -4.93
N ILE A 198 -5.76 28.59 -4.50
CA ILE A 198 -5.76 29.10 -3.11
C ILE A 198 -6.00 27.95 -2.12
N ASP A 199 -7.06 27.17 -2.37
CA ASP A 199 -7.35 25.97 -1.60
C ASP A 199 -6.45 24.82 -2.07
N LYS A 200 -5.87 24.05 -1.15
CA LYS A 200 -5.09 22.87 -1.53
C LYS A 200 -6.04 21.77 -2.01
N VAL A 201 -5.98 21.49 -3.30
CA VAL A 201 -6.78 20.44 -3.97
C VAL A 201 -5.97 19.82 -5.12
N PRO A 202 -6.24 18.55 -5.48
CA PRO A 202 -5.53 17.90 -6.58
C PRO A 202 -5.70 18.66 -7.90
N THR A 203 -4.60 19.09 -8.49
CA THR A 203 -4.54 19.98 -9.64
C THR A 203 -3.51 19.49 -10.65
N TRP A 204 -3.92 19.43 -11.93
CA TRP A 204 -2.99 19.09 -13.02
C TRP A 204 -2.00 20.24 -13.28
N ARG A 205 -0.73 19.89 -13.43
CA ARG A 205 0.43 20.76 -13.62
C ARG A 205 1.17 20.34 -14.89
N ALA A 206 1.77 21.33 -15.55
CA ALA A 206 2.79 21.04 -16.54
C ALA A 206 4.04 20.47 -15.85
N ASP A 207 4.92 19.84 -16.62
CA ASP A 207 6.25 19.46 -16.15
C ASP A 207 6.97 20.67 -15.51
N ASN A 208 7.31 20.54 -14.23
CA ASN A 208 8.00 21.56 -13.46
C ASN A 208 9.52 21.33 -13.41
N SER A 209 9.98 20.15 -13.84
CA SER A 209 11.41 19.82 -13.96
C SER A 209 12.05 20.41 -15.21
N GLY A 210 11.26 20.57 -16.28
CA GLY A 210 11.74 20.93 -17.61
C GLY A 210 12.40 19.77 -18.37
N GLU A 211 12.45 18.57 -17.79
CA GLU A 211 13.10 17.39 -18.35
C GLU A 211 12.11 16.35 -18.90
N LEU A 212 10.83 16.47 -18.56
CA LEU A 212 9.76 15.53 -18.89
C LEU A 212 8.59 16.22 -19.64
N PRO A 213 8.84 16.96 -20.74
CA PRO A 213 7.80 17.73 -21.44
C PRO A 213 6.70 16.87 -22.08
N PHE A 214 6.90 15.55 -22.13
CA PHE A 214 5.92 14.57 -22.60
C PHE A 214 4.91 14.17 -21.51
N LEU A 215 5.05 14.67 -20.29
CA LEU A 215 4.19 14.37 -19.14
C LEU A 215 3.53 15.64 -18.59
N ILE A 216 2.43 15.41 -17.89
CA ILE A 216 1.81 16.31 -16.91
C ILE A 216 1.64 15.54 -15.60
N TRP A 217 1.53 16.24 -14.48
CA TRP A 217 1.37 15.62 -13.18
C TRP A 217 0.22 16.23 -12.40
N MET A 218 -0.35 15.47 -11.47
CA MET A 218 -1.31 15.95 -10.50
C MET A 218 -0.57 16.16 -9.18
N ASP A 219 -0.79 17.31 -8.55
CA ASP A 219 -0.26 17.63 -7.24
C ASP A 219 -1.19 17.10 -6.12
N ASP A 220 -0.90 17.42 -4.86
CA ASP A 220 -1.67 17.02 -3.67
C ASP A 220 -1.62 15.51 -3.36
N ASN A 221 -0.40 14.99 -3.26
CA ASN A 221 -0.14 13.57 -2.96
C ASN A 221 -0.63 13.18 -1.56
N SER A 222 -1.35 12.06 -1.46
CA SER A 222 -1.86 11.54 -0.20
C SER A 222 -0.97 10.47 0.42
N LYS A 223 -1.14 10.23 1.73
CA LYS A 223 -0.34 9.24 2.46
C LYS A 223 -0.42 7.80 1.96
N ASP A 224 -1.57 7.37 1.45
CA ASP A 224 -1.70 6.05 0.81
C ASP A 224 -0.84 5.94 -0.45
N GLN A 225 -0.71 7.03 -1.20
CA GLN A 225 0.13 7.08 -2.38
C GLN A 225 1.60 6.99 -2.04
N LEU A 226 2.05 7.76 -1.04
CA LEU A 226 3.41 7.68 -0.55
C LEU A 226 3.74 6.30 -0.01
N ASP A 227 2.87 5.71 0.82
CA ASP A 227 3.07 4.36 1.38
C ASP A 227 3.24 3.29 0.30
N GLY A 228 2.36 3.29 -0.72
CA GLY A 228 2.49 2.37 -1.85
C GLY A 228 3.72 2.60 -2.73
N TYR A 229 4.13 3.85 -2.90
CA TYR A 229 5.36 4.21 -3.63
C TYR A 229 6.60 3.69 -2.89
N ILE A 230 6.69 3.92 -1.57
CA ILE A 230 7.81 3.44 -0.76
C ILE A 230 7.85 1.91 -0.70
N PHE A 231 6.69 1.26 -0.64
CA PHE A 231 6.59 -0.19 -0.76
C PHE A 231 7.19 -0.72 -2.07
N ALA A 232 6.88 -0.06 -3.19
CA ALA A 232 7.48 -0.37 -4.49
C ALA A 232 9.00 -0.18 -4.48
N LEU A 233 9.50 0.96 -4.02
CA LEU A 233 10.93 1.25 -3.98
C LEU A 233 11.69 0.20 -3.15
N GLY A 234 11.15 -0.19 -2.00
CA GLY A 234 11.74 -1.23 -1.15
C GLY A 234 11.81 -2.57 -1.87
N ALA A 235 10.69 -3.05 -2.41
CA ALA A 235 10.62 -4.33 -3.12
C ALA A 235 11.57 -4.35 -4.35
N ILE A 236 11.65 -3.27 -5.12
CA ILE A 236 12.54 -3.15 -6.27
C ILE A 236 14.00 -3.17 -5.83
N TYR A 237 14.37 -2.38 -4.82
CA TYR A 237 15.75 -2.35 -4.32
C TYR A 237 16.20 -3.74 -3.87
N ASP A 238 15.35 -4.45 -3.12
CA ASP A 238 15.63 -5.79 -2.61
C ASP A 238 16.01 -6.79 -3.71
N VAL A 239 15.36 -6.69 -4.87
CA VAL A 239 15.56 -7.66 -5.96
C VAL A 239 16.61 -7.20 -6.96
N THR A 240 16.96 -5.92 -7.00
CA THR A 240 17.85 -5.33 -8.02
C THR A 240 19.23 -4.92 -7.50
N ALA A 241 19.39 -4.57 -6.23
CA ALA A 241 20.61 -3.91 -5.73
C ALA A 241 21.90 -4.71 -5.96
N MET A 242 21.81 -6.03 -5.94
CA MET A 242 22.94 -6.95 -6.18
C MET A 242 22.87 -7.66 -7.55
N ASP A 243 21.91 -7.30 -8.40
CA ASP A 243 21.69 -7.93 -9.69
C ASP A 243 22.42 -7.16 -10.80
N SER A 244 23.51 -7.73 -11.32
CA SER A 244 24.32 -7.10 -12.37
C SER A 244 23.62 -7.00 -13.73
N SER A 245 22.45 -7.65 -13.91
CA SER A 245 21.66 -7.51 -15.13
C SER A 245 20.77 -6.26 -15.13
N ILE A 246 20.66 -5.58 -13.99
CA ILE A 246 19.93 -4.33 -13.84
C ILE A 246 20.91 -3.16 -14.06
N PRO A 247 20.58 -2.19 -14.93
CA PRO A 247 21.42 -1.00 -15.14
C PRO A 247 21.67 -0.25 -13.83
N ARG A 248 22.95 0.04 -13.55
CA ARG A 248 23.35 0.64 -12.27
C ARG A 248 22.78 2.05 -12.09
N ASP A 249 22.66 2.82 -13.17
CA ASP A 249 22.07 4.17 -13.16
C ASP A 249 20.60 4.18 -12.70
N LYS A 250 19.84 3.11 -12.97
CA LYS A 250 18.46 2.98 -12.49
C LYS A 250 18.41 2.70 -10.98
N ILE A 251 19.34 1.90 -10.47
CA ILE A 251 19.47 1.64 -9.03
C ILE A 251 19.92 2.93 -8.31
N ASP A 252 20.90 3.64 -8.86
CA ASP A 252 21.41 4.88 -8.27
C ASP A 252 20.33 5.97 -8.23
N ARG A 253 19.52 6.11 -9.28
CA ARG A 253 18.34 6.99 -9.29
C ARG A 253 17.32 6.62 -8.22
N LEU A 254 16.95 5.34 -8.14
CA LEU A 254 16.03 4.84 -7.10
C LEU A 254 16.52 5.17 -5.69
N VAL A 255 17.82 5.00 -5.43
CA VAL A 255 18.42 5.34 -4.13
C VAL A 255 18.40 6.85 -3.87
N ALA A 256 18.67 7.67 -4.89
CA ALA A 256 18.63 9.12 -4.79
C ALA A 256 17.20 9.64 -4.53
N ASP A 257 16.20 9.10 -5.24
CA ASP A 257 14.79 9.43 -5.04
C ASP A 257 14.34 9.09 -3.61
N ALA A 258 14.64 7.87 -3.15
CA ALA A 258 14.32 7.44 -1.78
C ALA A 258 14.99 8.33 -0.72
N LEU A 259 16.25 8.72 -0.94
CA LEU A 259 16.99 9.62 -0.05
C LEU A 259 16.34 10.99 0.02
N ALA A 260 16.00 11.58 -1.13
CA ALA A 260 15.38 12.89 -1.19
C ALA A 260 14.02 12.90 -0.47
N ILE A 261 13.19 11.88 -0.69
CA ILE A 261 11.89 11.74 0.01
C ILE A 261 12.13 11.63 1.52
N GLY A 262 13.05 10.76 1.95
CA GLY A 262 13.35 10.58 3.36
C GLY A 262 13.81 11.86 4.03
N ARG A 263 14.65 12.66 3.35
CA ARG A 263 15.13 13.95 3.87
C ARG A 263 14.02 14.99 3.97
N SER A 264 13.15 15.09 2.96
CA SER A 264 11.99 16.00 2.99
C SER A 264 11.06 15.69 4.16
N LEU A 265 10.84 14.41 4.47
CA LEU A 265 9.99 14.01 5.60
C LEU A 265 10.57 14.37 6.98
N LEU A 266 11.86 14.64 7.10
CA LEU A 266 12.47 15.07 8.37
C LEU A 266 12.41 16.58 8.58
N GLU A 267 11.95 17.33 7.58
CA GLU A 267 11.81 18.78 7.70
C GLU A 267 10.59 19.12 8.55
N GLU A 268 10.77 20.11 9.42
CA GLU A 268 9.68 20.69 10.21
C GLU A 268 8.85 21.64 9.33
N VAL A 269 7.54 21.42 9.29
CA VAL A 269 6.59 22.15 8.45
C VAL A 269 5.46 22.72 9.30
N GLU A 270 5.08 23.97 9.03
CA GLU A 270 3.89 24.57 9.63
C GLU A 270 2.62 23.99 8.98
N VAL A 271 1.89 23.15 9.71
CA VAL A 271 0.66 22.48 9.24
C VAL A 271 -0.61 23.23 9.61
N ALA A 272 -0.52 24.12 10.59
CA ALA A 272 -1.55 25.06 11.00
C ALA A 272 -0.89 26.25 11.74
N PRO A 273 -1.56 27.41 11.92
CA PRO A 273 -0.95 28.58 12.55
C PRO A 273 -0.31 28.27 13.91
N GLY A 274 1.03 28.34 13.97
CA GLY A 274 1.82 28.06 15.17
C GLY A 274 1.98 26.57 15.53
N ILE A 275 1.60 25.65 14.64
CA ILE A 275 1.77 24.20 14.79
C ILE A 275 2.78 23.74 13.73
N VAL A 276 3.96 23.35 14.20
CA VAL A 276 5.06 22.87 13.38
C VAL A 276 5.36 21.42 13.75
N VAL A 277 5.41 20.54 12.76
CA VAL A 277 5.69 19.11 12.93
C VAL A 277 6.55 18.60 11.76
N ASP A 278 7.30 17.53 11.99
CA ASP A 278 7.94 16.75 10.93
C ASP A 278 7.02 15.61 10.45
N LEU A 279 7.52 14.75 9.56
CA LEU A 279 6.73 13.67 8.94
C LEU A 279 5.49 14.23 8.23
N VAL A 280 5.70 15.30 7.46
CA VAL A 280 4.67 15.99 6.68
C VAL A 280 4.94 15.78 5.20
N ILE A 281 3.92 15.32 4.47
CA ILE A 281 3.98 15.27 3.01
C ILE A 281 3.76 16.68 2.47
N GLN A 282 4.79 17.23 1.83
CA GLN A 282 4.75 18.53 1.17
C GLN A 282 4.49 18.38 -0.34
N ASP A 283 4.12 19.49 -0.97
CA ASP A 283 4.04 19.62 -2.42
C ASP A 283 5.11 20.59 -2.94
N ALA A 284 5.27 20.69 -4.26
CA ALA A 284 6.28 21.53 -4.90
C ALA A 284 6.00 23.03 -4.75
N ASP A 285 4.81 23.41 -4.25
CA ASP A 285 4.51 24.78 -3.83
C ASP A 285 4.89 25.09 -2.37
N GLY A 286 5.48 24.12 -1.66
CA GLY A 286 5.91 24.22 -0.26
C GLY A 286 4.77 24.07 0.76
N ARG A 287 3.52 23.85 0.32
CA ARG A 287 2.40 23.61 1.24
C ARG A 287 2.32 22.13 1.64
N PRO A 288 1.85 21.82 2.86
CA PRO A 288 1.37 20.48 3.18
C PRO A 288 0.27 20.03 2.21
N THR A 289 0.26 18.76 1.82
CA THR A 289 -0.85 18.18 1.05
C THR A 289 -2.10 18.00 1.92
N THR A 290 -3.26 17.75 1.32
CA THR A 290 -4.55 17.55 2.01
C THR A 290 -4.51 16.38 3.01
N HIS A 291 -3.68 15.37 2.75
CA HIS A 291 -3.52 14.17 3.58
C HIS A 291 -2.06 13.97 4.00
N HIS A 292 -1.43 15.05 4.46
CA HIS A 292 0.00 15.11 4.80
C HIS A 292 0.41 14.38 6.09
N ASP A 293 -0.56 14.05 6.94
CA ASP A 293 -0.34 13.64 8.32
C ASP A 293 0.27 12.23 8.42
N LEU A 294 1.60 12.14 8.50
CA LEU A 294 2.32 10.92 8.89
C LEU A 294 2.86 10.98 10.33
N SER A 295 2.95 12.17 10.92
CA SER A 295 3.27 12.36 12.33
C SER A 295 2.23 11.64 13.22
N ALA A 296 2.71 10.93 14.25
CA ALA A 296 1.85 10.26 15.22
C ALA A 296 1.25 11.24 16.26
N GLU A 297 1.77 12.46 16.29
CA GLU A 297 1.28 13.59 17.09
C GLU A 297 0.03 14.22 16.46
N GLU A 298 -0.19 14.02 15.16
CA GLU A 298 -1.39 14.46 14.45
C GLU A 298 -2.52 13.43 14.52
N LEU A 299 -3.69 13.86 15.01
CA LEU A 299 -4.93 13.06 15.00
C LEU A 299 -5.64 13.08 13.65
N ALA A 300 -5.48 14.19 12.93
CA ALA A 300 -5.97 14.49 11.60
C ALA A 300 -5.08 15.63 11.05
N PRO A 301 -5.08 15.90 9.73
CA PRO A 301 -4.30 16.99 9.14
C PRO A 301 -4.42 18.32 9.90
N GLY A 302 -3.29 18.84 10.40
CA GLY A 302 -3.21 20.07 11.19
C GLY A 302 -3.73 19.97 12.64
N GLY A 303 -4.20 18.79 13.05
CA GLY A 303 -4.86 18.52 14.32
C GLY A 303 -3.91 17.94 15.37
N VAL A 304 -3.11 18.81 15.99
CA VAL A 304 -2.21 18.46 17.11
C VAL A 304 -2.82 18.92 18.44
N LEU A 305 -2.73 18.07 19.48
CA LEU A 305 -3.12 18.44 20.85
C LEU A 305 -1.87 18.75 21.68
N PRO A 306 -1.57 20.03 21.99
CA PRO A 306 -0.35 20.40 22.69
C PRO A 306 -0.20 19.69 24.03
N GLY A 307 1.00 19.12 24.28
CA GLY A 307 1.34 18.43 25.51
C GLY A 307 0.72 17.02 25.66
N MET A 308 0.03 16.51 24.65
CA MET A 308 -0.34 15.10 24.60
C MET A 308 0.76 14.30 23.89
N PRO A 309 1.07 13.07 24.36
CA PRO A 309 2.00 12.19 23.66
C PRO A 309 1.45 11.79 22.28
N ALA A 310 2.30 11.21 21.43
CA ALA A 310 1.88 10.55 20.20
C ALA A 310 0.74 9.55 20.47
N ILE A 311 -0.40 9.75 19.83
CA ILE A 311 -1.62 8.96 20.06
C ILE A 311 -2.13 8.27 18.80
N ASN A 312 -1.63 8.63 17.63
CA ASN A 312 -2.06 8.04 16.36
C ASN A 312 -1.15 6.87 15.96
N GLY A 313 -1.48 5.68 16.45
CA GLY A 313 -0.75 4.43 16.19
C GLY A 313 -0.77 3.99 14.73
N PHE A 314 -1.76 4.45 13.96
CA PHE A 314 -1.80 4.21 12.51
C PHE A 314 -0.74 5.03 11.78
N ASN A 315 -0.68 6.35 12.03
CA ASN A 315 0.36 7.22 11.47
C ASN A 315 1.77 6.82 11.97
N ALA A 316 1.90 6.42 13.23
CA ALA A 316 3.14 5.88 13.79
C ALA A 316 3.63 4.64 13.02
N LEU A 317 2.76 3.66 12.75
CA LEU A 317 3.13 2.46 12.00
C LEU A 317 3.53 2.80 10.56
N MET A 318 2.77 3.66 9.88
CA MET A 318 3.07 4.09 8.51
C MET A 318 4.41 4.79 8.41
N SER A 319 4.65 5.83 9.22
CA SER A 319 5.91 6.57 9.21
C SER A 319 7.09 5.65 9.55
N MET A 320 6.93 4.71 10.50
CA MET A 320 7.95 3.71 10.80
C MET A 320 8.23 2.79 9.60
N GLY A 321 7.20 2.29 8.92
CA GLY A 321 7.34 1.47 7.71
C GLY A 321 8.06 2.21 6.58
N ILE A 322 7.68 3.47 6.36
CA ILE A 322 8.27 4.35 5.35
C ILE A 322 9.75 4.61 5.64
N LEU A 323 10.09 5.17 6.80
CA LEU A 323 11.47 5.55 7.11
C LEU A 323 12.37 4.33 7.29
N ARG A 324 11.86 3.20 7.80
CA ARG A 324 12.64 1.96 7.84
C ARG A 324 12.99 1.48 6.43
N THR A 325 12.02 1.51 5.51
CA THR A 325 12.25 1.12 4.10
C THR A 325 13.24 2.06 3.42
N ILE A 326 13.11 3.37 3.63
CA ILE A 326 14.05 4.35 3.06
C ILE A 326 15.45 4.16 3.64
N PHE A 327 15.60 3.94 4.95
CA PHE A 327 16.90 3.66 5.55
C PHE A 327 17.52 2.37 4.97
N HIS A 328 16.72 1.34 4.72
CA HIS A 328 17.17 0.12 4.05
C HIS A 328 17.74 0.38 2.66
N ILE A 329 17.04 1.17 1.84
CA ILE A 329 17.49 1.52 0.48
C ILE A 329 18.78 2.34 0.53
N THR A 330 18.77 3.43 1.31
CA THR A 330 19.79 4.49 1.23
C THR A 330 21.00 4.23 2.12
N GLY A 331 20.79 3.62 3.28
CA GLY A 331 21.80 3.55 4.35
C GLY A 331 22.14 4.90 4.97
N ASP A 332 21.31 5.91 4.74
CA ASP A 332 21.55 7.25 5.25
C ASP A 332 21.46 7.30 6.78
N GLU A 333 22.54 7.72 7.43
CA GLU A 333 22.66 7.70 8.88
C GLU A 333 21.70 8.68 9.56
N THR A 334 21.36 9.82 8.93
CA THR A 334 20.43 10.76 9.55
C THR A 334 19.01 10.19 9.59
N ILE A 335 18.56 9.58 8.48
CA ILE A 335 17.25 8.91 8.44
C ILE A 335 17.22 7.75 9.44
N GLY A 336 18.28 6.94 9.49
CA GLY A 336 18.40 5.87 10.48
C GLY A 336 18.34 6.37 11.92
N ARG A 337 19.07 7.45 12.25
CA ARG A 337 19.04 8.05 13.60
C ARG A 337 17.68 8.63 13.94
N PHE A 338 17.02 9.32 13.01
CA PHE A 338 15.66 9.80 13.25
C PHE A 338 14.71 8.62 13.55
N TYR A 339 14.79 7.54 12.78
CA TYR A 339 14.00 6.33 13.04
C TYR A 339 14.26 5.74 14.44
N TYR A 340 15.53 5.49 14.80
CA TYR A 340 15.85 4.78 16.05
C TYR A 340 15.86 5.68 17.30
N ASP A 341 16.46 6.87 17.22
CA ASP A 341 16.63 7.78 18.36
C ASP A 341 15.35 8.58 18.62
N GLU A 342 14.70 9.12 17.58
CA GLU A 342 13.49 9.95 17.73
C GLU A 342 12.22 9.09 17.78
N MET A 343 11.89 8.35 16.72
CA MET A 343 10.59 7.67 16.64
C MET A 343 10.49 6.50 17.62
N VAL A 344 11.50 5.63 17.64
CA VAL A 344 11.52 4.47 18.54
C VAL A 344 11.94 4.88 19.96
N GLY A 345 12.97 5.72 20.10
CA GLY A 345 13.55 6.12 21.38
C GLY A 345 12.75 7.19 22.11
N ALA A 346 12.76 8.42 21.60
CA ALA A 346 12.23 9.60 22.30
C ALA A 346 10.70 9.68 22.30
N ARG A 347 10.06 9.37 21.17
CA ARG A 347 8.61 9.47 20.94
C ARG A 347 7.85 8.18 21.27
N ASP A 348 8.56 7.06 21.42
CA ASP A 348 8.03 5.72 21.70
C ASP A 348 6.83 5.35 20.80
N TYR A 349 7.00 5.54 19.48
CA TYR A 349 5.96 5.23 18.49
C TYR A 349 5.47 3.79 18.58
N MET A 350 6.33 2.86 19.03
CA MET A 350 5.94 1.48 19.27
C MET A 350 4.78 1.34 20.25
N THR A 351 4.81 2.07 21.36
CA THR A 351 3.71 2.07 22.33
C THR A 351 2.46 2.71 21.73
N SER A 352 2.59 3.81 20.98
CA SER A 352 1.44 4.43 20.28
C SER A 352 0.77 3.44 19.32
N ILE A 353 1.55 2.66 18.57
CA ILE A 353 1.03 1.62 17.67
C ILE A 353 0.24 0.57 18.47
N GLU A 354 0.84 -0.01 19.51
CA GLU A 354 0.21 -1.03 20.37
C GLU A 354 -1.08 -0.54 21.02
N GLU A 355 -1.14 0.73 21.42
CA GLU A 355 -2.31 1.29 22.11
C GLU A 355 -3.47 1.61 21.16
N SER A 356 -3.20 2.04 19.91
CA SER A 356 -4.26 2.65 19.09
C SER A 356 -4.35 2.25 17.63
N VAL A 357 -3.43 1.44 17.06
CA VAL A 357 -3.52 1.08 15.63
C VAL A 357 -4.83 0.38 15.27
N ALA A 358 -5.37 -0.46 16.16
CA ALA A 358 -6.62 -1.17 15.95
C ALA A 358 -7.88 -0.27 15.95
N VAL A 359 -7.75 1.03 16.27
CA VAL A 359 -8.85 2.01 16.18
C VAL A 359 -9.31 2.22 14.74
N MET A 360 -8.48 1.90 13.74
CA MET A 360 -8.86 1.97 12.32
C MET A 360 -10.02 1.03 11.95
N TYR A 361 -10.25 -0.03 12.74
CA TYR A 361 -11.41 -0.91 12.60
C TYR A 361 -12.63 -0.26 13.25
N PHE A 362 -13.37 0.48 12.43
CA PHE A 362 -14.52 1.28 12.84
C PHE A 362 -15.85 0.63 12.41
N SER A 363 -15.97 -0.68 12.64
CA SER A 363 -17.12 -1.51 12.26
C SER A 363 -17.53 -1.28 10.80
N GLU A 364 -18.81 -1.08 10.48
CA GLU A 364 -19.33 -0.82 9.13
C GLU A 364 -18.63 0.37 8.44
N GLN A 365 -18.16 1.34 9.22
CA GLN A 365 -17.48 2.55 8.71
C GLN A 365 -15.97 2.38 8.53
N THR A 366 -15.45 1.15 8.63
CA THR A 366 -14.02 0.86 8.45
C THR A 366 -13.53 1.37 7.09
N ASN A 367 -12.49 2.19 7.11
CA ASN A 367 -11.76 2.56 5.91
C ASN A 367 -10.71 1.47 5.59
N PHE A 368 -11.04 0.56 4.68
CA PHE A 368 -10.11 -0.50 4.26
C PHE A 368 -8.84 0.00 3.56
N SER A 369 -8.79 1.27 3.10
CA SER A 369 -7.52 1.88 2.66
C SER A 369 -6.53 2.01 3.82
N ASN A 370 -7.00 2.36 5.03
CA ASN A 370 -6.15 2.41 6.23
C ASN A 370 -5.64 1.02 6.60
N VAL A 371 -6.50 0.00 6.53
CA VAL A 371 -6.08 -1.38 6.79
C VAL A 371 -5.00 -1.79 5.80
N ASN A 372 -5.19 -1.51 4.51
CA ASN A 372 -4.18 -1.80 3.49
C ASN A 372 -2.84 -1.10 3.75
N MET A 373 -2.86 0.20 4.04
CA MET A 373 -1.64 0.94 4.41
C MET A 373 -0.94 0.36 5.64
N ALA A 374 -1.70 -0.01 6.67
CA ALA A 374 -1.11 -0.59 7.89
C ALA A 374 -0.39 -1.93 7.61
N PHE A 375 -0.94 -2.77 6.73
CA PHE A 375 -0.29 -4.03 6.33
C PHE A 375 0.97 -3.80 5.49
N VAL A 376 0.94 -2.85 4.57
CA VAL A 376 2.11 -2.45 3.75
C VAL A 376 3.21 -1.85 4.63
N ALA A 377 2.86 -0.98 5.56
CA ALA A 377 3.79 -0.41 6.53
C ALA A 377 4.40 -1.49 7.45
N ALA A 378 3.59 -2.43 7.95
CA ALA A 378 4.07 -3.56 8.74
C ALA A 378 5.03 -4.46 7.93
N TYR A 379 4.74 -4.70 6.65
CA TYR A 379 5.66 -5.36 5.72
C TYR A 379 6.99 -4.61 5.66
N GLY A 380 6.97 -3.28 5.47
CA GLY A 380 8.18 -2.45 5.40
C GLY A 380 9.05 -2.59 6.64
N VAL A 381 8.47 -2.55 7.83
CA VAL A 381 9.26 -2.76 9.07
C VAL A 381 9.75 -4.21 9.18
N LEU A 382 8.89 -5.21 9.02
CA LEU A 382 9.26 -6.62 9.25
C LEU A 382 10.23 -7.19 8.21
N ARG A 383 10.18 -6.69 6.98
CA ARG A 383 11.10 -7.08 5.90
C ARG A 383 12.49 -6.51 6.12
N TYR A 384 12.62 -5.32 6.71
CA TYR A 384 13.89 -4.58 6.74
C TYR A 384 14.48 -4.36 8.15
N GLU A 385 13.71 -4.53 9.23
CA GLU A 385 14.22 -4.39 10.60
C GLU A 385 15.01 -5.62 11.06
N THR A 386 16.16 -5.37 11.69
CA THR A 386 17.07 -6.39 12.21
C THR A 386 17.25 -6.31 13.73
N ASP A 387 16.75 -5.26 14.40
CA ASP A 387 16.76 -5.13 15.85
C ASP A 387 15.84 -6.17 16.49
N GLY A 388 16.43 -7.05 17.31
CA GLY A 388 15.74 -8.11 18.03
C GLY A 388 14.73 -7.63 19.09
N ARG A 389 14.62 -6.33 19.34
CA ARG A 389 13.61 -5.72 20.24
C ARG A 389 12.42 -5.14 19.48
N ILE A 390 12.63 -4.64 18.26
CA ILE A 390 11.59 -3.98 17.46
C ILE A 390 10.81 -5.01 16.63
N ALA A 391 11.51 -5.85 15.87
CA ALA A 391 10.86 -6.80 14.96
C ALA A 391 9.86 -7.75 15.67
N PRO A 392 10.16 -8.30 16.87
CA PRO A 392 9.17 -9.10 17.59
C PRO A 392 7.92 -8.31 18.02
N ARG A 393 8.06 -7.05 18.44
CA ARG A 393 6.90 -6.21 18.82
C ARG A 393 6.02 -5.91 17.61
N ILE A 394 6.61 -5.53 16.48
CA ILE A 394 5.84 -5.31 15.24
C ILE A 394 5.15 -6.59 14.78
N ARG A 395 5.77 -7.75 14.99
CA ARG A 395 5.13 -9.03 14.68
C ARG A 395 3.91 -9.29 15.56
N THR A 396 4.02 -9.03 16.87
CA THR A 396 2.87 -9.07 17.77
C THR A 396 1.78 -8.08 17.35
N ILE A 397 2.15 -6.85 16.94
CA ILE A 397 1.21 -5.88 16.38
C ILE A 397 0.50 -6.45 15.14
N LEU A 398 1.25 -7.03 14.19
CA LEU A 398 0.69 -7.64 12.98
C LEU A 398 -0.31 -8.74 13.34
N GLN A 399 0.01 -9.61 14.31
CA GLN A 399 -0.84 -10.72 14.71
C GLN A 399 -2.08 -10.26 15.49
N ASP A 400 -1.87 -9.48 16.54
CA ASP A 400 -2.86 -9.23 17.60
C ASP A 400 -3.59 -7.89 17.45
N HIS A 401 -3.08 -6.97 16.62
CA HIS A 401 -3.67 -5.63 16.46
C HIS A 401 -4.10 -5.32 15.03
N LEU A 402 -3.47 -5.94 14.03
CA LEU A 402 -3.84 -5.79 12.61
C LEU A 402 -4.65 -7.00 12.12
N PHE A 403 -4.09 -8.21 12.16
CA PHE A 403 -4.72 -9.38 11.55
C PHE A 403 -5.96 -9.82 12.32
N SER A 404 -5.83 -10.15 13.61
CA SER A 404 -6.96 -10.63 14.43
C SER A 404 -7.14 -9.88 15.78
N PRO A 405 -7.40 -8.56 15.76
CA PRO A 405 -7.63 -7.76 16.97
C PRO A 405 -8.91 -8.05 17.76
N GLY A 406 -9.74 -9.01 17.34
CA GLY A 406 -11.05 -9.27 17.92
C GLY A 406 -12.04 -8.13 17.68
N LYS A 407 -11.91 -7.42 16.56
CA LYS A 407 -12.77 -6.29 16.17
C LYS A 407 -13.70 -6.69 15.03
N PRO A 408 -14.91 -6.09 14.93
CA PRO A 408 -15.71 -6.22 13.73
C PRO A 408 -14.91 -5.77 12.49
N ARG A 409 -15.08 -6.48 11.37
CA ARG A 409 -14.40 -6.18 10.10
C ARG A 409 -12.86 -6.25 10.15
N GLN A 410 -12.31 -7.01 11.09
CA GLN A 410 -10.87 -7.29 11.14
C GLN A 410 -10.36 -7.99 9.87
N ALA A 411 -9.04 -8.06 9.69
CA ALA A 411 -8.44 -8.65 8.49
C ALA A 411 -8.51 -10.18 8.46
N ASP A 412 -8.48 -10.86 9.60
CA ASP A 412 -8.67 -12.31 9.68
C ASP A 412 -10.06 -12.72 9.19
N GLY A 413 -10.09 -13.63 8.21
CA GLY A 413 -11.31 -14.09 7.54
C GLY A 413 -11.90 -13.08 6.54
N LEU A 414 -11.24 -11.95 6.29
CA LEU A 414 -11.73 -10.91 5.36
C LEU A 414 -11.59 -11.32 3.89
N GLY A 415 -10.80 -12.36 3.61
CA GLY A 415 -10.50 -12.82 2.26
C GLY A 415 -9.86 -11.68 1.45
N GLN A 416 -8.69 -11.23 1.87
CA GLN A 416 -7.90 -10.23 1.17
C GLN A 416 -6.48 -10.77 1.07
N ALA A 417 -6.16 -11.39 -0.08
CA ALA A 417 -4.97 -12.23 -0.23
C ALA A 417 -3.65 -11.53 0.12
N LEU A 418 -3.56 -10.21 -0.08
CA LEU A 418 -2.38 -9.44 0.32
C LEU A 418 -2.17 -9.48 1.84
N PHE A 419 -3.22 -9.34 2.63
CA PHE A 419 -3.15 -9.36 4.10
C PHE A 419 -2.78 -10.75 4.60
N ASP A 420 -3.40 -11.77 4.01
CA ASP A 420 -3.15 -13.18 4.31
C ASP A 420 -1.68 -13.57 4.04
N VAL A 421 -1.13 -13.13 2.90
CA VAL A 421 0.26 -13.41 2.51
C VAL A 421 1.25 -12.66 3.41
N ILE A 422 1.01 -11.39 3.74
CA ILE A 422 1.87 -10.62 4.66
C ILE A 422 1.85 -11.25 6.05
N TYR A 423 0.66 -11.58 6.58
CA TYR A 423 0.53 -12.26 7.86
C TYR A 423 1.28 -13.59 7.87
N ALA A 424 1.02 -14.47 6.90
CA ALA A 424 1.65 -15.78 6.85
C ALA A 424 3.19 -15.71 6.67
N GLY A 425 3.68 -14.72 5.93
CA GLY A 425 5.11 -14.51 5.72
C GLY A 425 5.85 -14.01 6.96
N PHE A 426 5.20 -13.28 7.84
CA PHE A 426 5.89 -12.66 8.98
C PHE A 426 5.40 -13.09 10.36
N GLN A 427 4.33 -13.89 10.45
CA GLN A 427 3.88 -14.45 11.72
C GLN A 427 5.01 -15.22 12.42
N SER A 428 4.89 -15.44 13.73
CA SER A 428 5.74 -16.37 14.46
C SER A 428 4.89 -17.30 15.31
N GLY A 429 5.37 -18.52 15.54
CA GLY A 429 4.69 -19.48 16.40
C GLY A 429 3.92 -20.52 15.60
N ASP A 430 2.58 -20.51 15.73
CA ASP A 430 1.75 -21.59 15.20
C ASP A 430 1.70 -21.57 13.65
N ARG A 431 2.44 -22.52 13.06
CA ARG A 431 2.46 -22.74 11.61
C ARG A 431 1.07 -23.01 11.03
N ALA A 432 0.14 -23.58 11.81
CA ALA A 432 -1.20 -23.86 11.35
C ALA A 432 -1.99 -22.57 11.02
N LEU A 433 -1.79 -21.49 11.78
CA LEU A 433 -2.45 -20.21 11.54
C LEU A 433 -1.98 -19.58 10.22
N GLY A 434 -0.67 -19.49 10.00
CA GLY A 434 -0.11 -19.04 8.73
C GLY A 434 -0.56 -19.92 7.55
N THR A 435 -0.63 -21.24 7.74
CA THR A 435 -1.14 -22.16 6.70
C THR A 435 -2.61 -21.88 6.37
N ALA A 436 -3.44 -21.61 7.39
CA ALA A 436 -4.85 -21.26 7.20
C ALA A 436 -5.01 -19.93 6.45
N ALA A 437 -4.22 -18.91 6.80
CA ALA A 437 -4.20 -17.64 6.09
C ALA A 437 -3.77 -17.82 4.62
N VAL A 438 -2.71 -18.59 4.34
CA VAL A 438 -2.33 -18.90 2.94
C VAL A 438 -3.47 -19.57 2.19
N ALA A 439 -4.16 -20.54 2.79
CA ALA A 439 -5.29 -21.21 2.16
C ALA A 439 -6.46 -20.26 1.88
N GLU A 440 -6.72 -19.30 2.77
CA GLU A 440 -7.68 -18.21 2.58
C GLU A 440 -7.29 -17.34 1.37
N GLY A 441 -6.03 -16.86 1.35
CA GLY A 441 -5.50 -16.01 0.30
C GLY A 441 -5.52 -16.70 -1.06
N VAL A 442 -5.12 -17.98 -1.13
CA VAL A 442 -5.20 -18.79 -2.36
C VAL A 442 -6.64 -18.95 -2.81
N ARG A 443 -7.58 -19.26 -1.91
CA ARG A 443 -9.01 -19.34 -2.27
C ARG A 443 -9.51 -18.02 -2.84
N ASN A 444 -9.14 -16.90 -2.22
CA ASN A 444 -9.51 -15.56 -2.68
C ASN A 444 -8.96 -15.27 -4.08
N LEU A 445 -7.69 -15.57 -4.34
CA LEU A 445 -7.08 -15.41 -5.67
C LEU A 445 -7.75 -16.33 -6.71
N THR A 446 -8.11 -17.56 -6.34
CA THR A 446 -8.84 -18.47 -7.23
C THR A 446 -10.22 -17.92 -7.61
N GLU A 447 -10.95 -17.34 -6.65
CA GLU A 447 -12.27 -16.73 -6.88
C GLU A 447 -12.21 -15.32 -7.51
N PHE A 448 -11.05 -14.68 -7.57
CA PHE A 448 -10.86 -13.40 -8.24
C PHE A 448 -11.39 -13.44 -9.68
N PRO A 449 -11.91 -12.37 -10.27
CA PRO A 449 -12.29 -12.42 -11.69
C PRO A 449 -11.10 -12.79 -12.60
N SER A 450 -11.34 -13.53 -13.68
CA SER A 450 -10.30 -13.84 -14.66
C SER A 450 -10.18 -12.72 -15.70
N PRO A 451 -8.98 -12.50 -16.28
CA PRO A 451 -8.82 -11.63 -17.43
C PRO A 451 -9.66 -12.10 -18.64
N PRO A 452 -10.23 -11.19 -19.44
CA PRO A 452 -10.17 -9.74 -19.27
C PRO A 452 -10.96 -9.26 -18.06
N TYR A 453 -10.31 -8.49 -17.19
CA TYR A 453 -10.88 -8.10 -15.91
C TYR A 453 -11.69 -6.81 -16.07
N TRP A 454 -12.89 -6.97 -16.61
CA TRP A 454 -13.85 -5.88 -16.79
C TRP A 454 -14.44 -5.40 -15.46
N ASN A 455 -15.07 -4.22 -15.50
CA ASN A 455 -15.79 -3.61 -14.38
C ASN A 455 -17.33 -3.71 -14.54
N PRO A 456 -17.92 -4.92 -14.68
CA PRO A 456 -19.37 -5.04 -14.84
C PRO A 456 -20.13 -4.52 -13.63
N GLU A 457 -21.39 -4.15 -13.83
CA GLU A 457 -22.30 -3.87 -12.73
C GLU A 457 -22.61 -5.17 -11.99
N VAL A 458 -22.49 -5.16 -10.67
CA VAL A 458 -22.84 -6.26 -9.78
C VAL A 458 -23.93 -5.77 -8.84
N ILE A 459 -25.12 -6.35 -8.97
CA ILE A 459 -26.28 -6.07 -8.11
C ILE A 459 -26.66 -7.36 -7.39
N ASN A 460 -26.13 -7.57 -6.18
CA ASN A 460 -26.50 -8.72 -5.36
C ASN A 460 -27.86 -8.56 -4.70
N CYS A 461 -28.25 -7.34 -4.33
CA CYS A 461 -29.52 -7.07 -3.66
C CYS A 461 -30.28 -5.94 -4.33
N ASP A 462 -31.57 -6.11 -4.60
CA ASP A 462 -32.45 -5.05 -5.11
C ASP A 462 -32.97 -4.10 -3.99
N ALA A 463 -33.73 -3.07 -4.35
CA ALA A 463 -34.23 -2.08 -3.40
C ALA A 463 -35.18 -2.66 -2.32
N ALA A 464 -35.99 -3.67 -2.67
CA ALA A 464 -36.90 -4.31 -1.73
C ALA A 464 -36.13 -5.21 -0.76
N GLU A 465 -35.13 -5.94 -1.26
CA GLU A 465 -34.24 -6.77 -0.46
C GLU A 465 -33.36 -5.94 0.48
N ILE A 466 -32.85 -4.79 0.01
CA ILE A 466 -32.13 -3.81 0.85
C ILE A 466 -33.03 -3.33 1.98
N SER A 467 -34.28 -2.97 1.69
CA SER A 467 -35.25 -2.56 2.71
C SER A 467 -35.58 -3.68 3.70
N ALA A 468 -35.48 -4.94 3.28
CA ALA A 468 -35.69 -6.12 4.11
C ALA A 468 -34.43 -6.58 4.88
N LEU A 469 -33.29 -5.91 4.66
CA LEU A 469 -31.97 -6.26 5.21
C LEU A 469 -31.53 -7.71 4.92
N ARG A 470 -32.03 -8.28 3.82
CA ARG A 470 -31.75 -9.67 3.43
C ARG A 470 -32.00 -9.88 1.96
N CYS A 471 -31.06 -10.53 1.27
CA CYS A 471 -31.18 -10.83 -0.15
C CYS A 471 -30.62 -12.21 -0.50
N THR A 472 -30.98 -12.73 -1.68
CA THR A 472 -30.26 -13.87 -2.29
C THR A 472 -29.34 -13.30 -3.36
N ALA A 473 -28.03 -13.49 -3.20
CA ALA A 473 -27.02 -12.95 -4.10
C ALA A 473 -27.21 -13.42 -5.55
N ILE A 474 -26.46 -12.80 -6.48
CA ILE A 474 -26.57 -13.09 -7.93
C ILE A 474 -26.30 -14.55 -8.32
N ASP A 475 -25.66 -15.34 -7.45
CA ASP A 475 -25.45 -16.78 -7.68
C ASP A 475 -26.70 -17.64 -7.37
N GLY A 476 -27.79 -17.02 -6.91
CA GLY A 476 -29.06 -17.67 -6.60
C GLY A 476 -29.03 -18.59 -5.38
N THR A 477 -27.93 -18.64 -4.63
CA THR A 477 -27.74 -19.62 -3.54
C THR A 477 -27.19 -18.99 -2.25
N THR A 478 -26.36 -17.95 -2.36
CA THR A 478 -25.78 -17.27 -1.21
C THR A 478 -26.81 -16.32 -0.60
N THR A 479 -27.21 -16.55 0.64
CA THR A 479 -28.05 -15.61 1.38
C THR A 479 -27.17 -14.55 2.04
N LEU A 480 -27.41 -13.28 1.73
CA LEU A 480 -26.75 -12.15 2.37
C LEU A 480 -27.66 -11.54 3.43
N ILE A 481 -27.10 -11.29 4.61
CA ILE A 481 -27.72 -10.46 5.66
C ILE A 481 -27.06 -9.10 5.60
N LEU A 482 -27.84 -8.04 5.51
CA LEU A 482 -27.33 -6.67 5.41
C LEU A 482 -27.21 -6.03 6.79
N ALA A 483 -26.16 -5.24 6.98
CA ALA A 483 -26.02 -4.44 8.18
C ALA A 483 -27.12 -3.37 8.24
N THR A 484 -27.55 -3.03 9.45
CA THR A 484 -28.51 -1.93 9.67
C THR A 484 -27.87 -0.57 9.43
N ASP A 485 -26.60 -0.44 9.84
CA ASP A 485 -25.83 0.77 9.63
C ASP A 485 -25.15 0.71 8.25
N PRO A 486 -25.12 1.83 7.51
CA PRO A 486 -24.44 1.85 6.23
C PRO A 486 -22.93 1.69 6.42
N GLY A 487 -22.29 1.17 5.39
CA GLY A 487 -20.84 1.21 5.27
C GLY A 487 -20.34 2.62 4.96
N ARG A 488 -19.01 2.74 4.83
CA ARG A 488 -18.38 4.02 4.49
C ARG A 488 -18.91 4.58 3.17
N GLY A 489 -19.21 5.88 3.14
CA GLY A 489 -19.78 6.54 1.96
C GLY A 489 -21.21 6.10 1.65
N ASP A 490 -21.98 5.81 2.70
CA ASP A 490 -23.39 5.37 2.65
C ASP A 490 -23.62 4.08 1.85
N SER A 491 -22.60 3.25 1.68
CA SER A 491 -22.71 2.02 0.91
C SER A 491 -23.51 0.96 1.66
N VAL A 492 -24.35 0.21 0.95
CA VAL A 492 -24.99 -0.98 1.51
C VAL A 492 -23.94 -2.09 1.68
N VAL A 493 -23.84 -2.61 2.89
CA VAL A 493 -22.86 -3.65 3.27
C VAL A 493 -23.55 -4.85 3.91
N ALA A 494 -23.02 -6.04 3.65
CA ALA A 494 -23.40 -7.26 4.34
C ALA A 494 -22.82 -7.32 5.76
N VAL A 495 -23.42 -8.11 6.65
CA VAL A 495 -22.85 -8.44 7.97
C VAL A 495 -21.61 -9.31 7.79
N ASP A 496 -21.71 -10.35 6.96
CA ASP A 496 -20.61 -11.25 6.66
C ASP A 496 -19.82 -10.79 5.44
N VAL A 497 -18.59 -11.28 5.32
CA VAL A 497 -17.73 -11.04 4.15
C VAL A 497 -18.33 -11.70 2.91
N LEU A 498 -18.29 -11.01 1.77
CA LEU A 498 -18.70 -11.63 0.52
C LEU A 498 -17.60 -12.56 -0.01
N PRO A 499 -17.95 -13.75 -0.51
CA PRO A 499 -17.09 -14.51 -1.41
C PRO A 499 -16.59 -13.62 -2.54
N LYS A 500 -15.34 -13.79 -2.96
CA LYS A 500 -14.69 -12.85 -3.89
C LYS A 500 -15.42 -12.78 -5.23
N ARG A 501 -15.95 -13.91 -5.70
CA ARG A 501 -16.75 -14.00 -6.94
C ARG A 501 -18.07 -13.20 -6.92
N LEU A 502 -18.54 -12.79 -5.74
CA LEU A 502 -19.76 -11.99 -5.57
C LEU A 502 -19.47 -10.51 -5.32
N ARG A 503 -18.21 -10.13 -5.09
CA ARG A 503 -17.86 -8.74 -4.79
C ARG A 503 -17.97 -7.89 -6.06
N PRO A 504 -18.44 -6.63 -5.95
CA PRO A 504 -18.30 -5.68 -7.03
C PRO A 504 -16.82 -5.54 -7.43
N PRO A 505 -16.52 -5.53 -8.73
CA PRO A 505 -15.16 -5.34 -9.22
C PRO A 505 -14.58 -4.00 -8.75
N SER A 506 -13.28 -4.00 -8.47
CA SER A 506 -12.53 -2.80 -8.11
C SER A 506 -11.23 -2.72 -8.89
N ASN A 507 -10.82 -1.50 -9.17
CA ASN A 507 -9.51 -1.21 -9.73
C ASN A 507 -8.36 -1.46 -8.73
N TYR A 508 -8.68 -1.45 -7.44
CA TYR A 508 -7.79 -1.89 -6.38
C TYR A 508 -8.58 -2.57 -5.27
N GLU A 509 -8.58 -3.89 -5.30
CA GLU A 509 -9.45 -4.71 -4.47
C GLU A 509 -9.15 -4.67 -2.96
N TRP A 510 -7.90 -4.38 -2.59
CA TRP A 510 -7.47 -4.44 -1.19
C TRP A 510 -7.87 -3.21 -0.36
N ARG A 511 -8.23 -2.11 -1.01
CA ARG A 511 -8.86 -0.94 -0.35
C ARG A 511 -10.40 -0.99 -0.37
N THR A 512 -10.98 -1.88 -1.16
CA THR A 512 -12.43 -1.95 -1.35
C THR A 512 -13.05 -2.71 -0.19
N ASP A 513 -14.21 -2.22 0.27
CA ASP A 513 -14.98 -2.89 1.31
C ASP A 513 -15.45 -4.27 0.83
N PRO A 514 -14.95 -5.36 1.42
CA PRO A 514 -15.28 -6.73 1.03
C PRO A 514 -16.69 -7.15 1.45
N HIS A 515 -17.42 -6.26 2.12
CA HIS A 515 -18.82 -6.42 2.50
C HIS A 515 -19.77 -5.63 1.59
N LYS A 516 -19.26 -4.76 0.72
CA LYS A 516 -20.07 -3.99 -0.22
C LYS A 516 -20.82 -4.92 -1.16
N VAL A 517 -22.15 -4.86 -1.15
CA VAL A 517 -23.00 -5.81 -1.88
C VAL A 517 -23.24 -5.43 -3.34
N ASN A 518 -23.34 -4.13 -3.64
CA ASN A 518 -23.64 -3.64 -4.98
C ASN A 518 -22.56 -2.65 -5.44
N GLY A 519 -22.23 -2.63 -6.74
CA GLY A 519 -21.28 -1.67 -7.31
C GLY A 519 -20.81 -2.05 -8.71
N GLY A 520 -19.69 -1.45 -9.13
CA GLY A 520 -19.17 -1.59 -10.49
C GLY A 520 -19.96 -0.75 -11.50
N GLY A 521 -20.08 -1.25 -12.73
CA GLY A 521 -20.95 -0.65 -13.76
C GLY A 521 -20.26 0.28 -14.75
N GLY A 522 -19.00 0.00 -15.09
CA GLY A 522 -18.22 0.78 -16.06
C GLY A 522 -17.74 -0.03 -17.25
N ALA A 523 -17.49 0.64 -18.37
CA ALA A 523 -16.84 0.06 -19.55
C ALA A 523 -15.30 -0.02 -19.40
N ARG A 524 -14.82 -0.16 -18.16
CA ARG A 524 -13.39 -0.11 -17.82
C ARG A 524 -12.81 -1.52 -17.71
N LEU A 525 -11.58 -1.66 -18.18
CA LEU A 525 -10.68 -2.77 -17.93
C LEU A 525 -9.83 -2.43 -16.70
N ASN A 526 -10.02 -3.16 -15.62
CA ASN A 526 -9.32 -2.93 -14.35
C ASN A 526 -7.91 -3.54 -14.39
N PRO A 527 -6.90 -2.90 -13.79
CA PRO A 527 -5.51 -3.35 -13.88
C PRO A 527 -5.22 -4.68 -13.20
N GLY A 528 -5.97 -5.04 -12.15
CA GLY A 528 -5.69 -6.27 -11.39
C GLY A 528 -4.38 -6.23 -10.60
N GLY A 529 -3.82 -5.03 -10.34
CA GLY A 529 -2.57 -4.84 -9.59
C GLY A 529 -2.58 -5.53 -8.22
N GLY A 530 -3.73 -5.55 -7.54
CA GLY A 530 -3.90 -6.26 -6.27
C GLY A 530 -3.71 -7.78 -6.39
N PHE A 531 -4.27 -8.41 -7.43
CA PHE A 531 -4.04 -9.83 -7.70
C PHE A 531 -2.57 -10.09 -7.98
N HIS A 532 -1.98 -9.30 -8.88
CA HIS A 532 -0.58 -9.42 -9.31
C HIS A 532 0.38 -9.36 -8.12
N ALA A 533 0.25 -8.34 -7.29
CA ALA A 533 1.09 -8.17 -6.11
C ALA A 533 0.94 -9.32 -5.11
N ALA A 534 -0.29 -9.69 -4.75
CA ALA A 534 -0.54 -10.75 -3.76
C ALA A 534 -0.03 -12.12 -4.23
N TYR A 535 -0.28 -12.49 -5.50
CA TYR A 535 0.18 -13.76 -6.05
C TYR A 535 1.71 -13.85 -6.09
N TRP A 536 2.38 -12.85 -6.66
CA TRP A 536 3.85 -12.88 -6.79
C TRP A 536 4.54 -12.68 -5.45
N MET A 537 3.98 -11.89 -4.53
CA MET A 537 4.47 -11.81 -3.15
C MET A 537 4.35 -13.17 -2.44
N GLY A 538 3.23 -13.88 -2.60
CA GLY A 538 3.08 -15.22 -2.01
C GLY A 538 4.06 -16.24 -2.57
N ARG A 539 4.46 -16.11 -3.84
CA ARG A 539 5.53 -16.92 -4.43
C ARG A 539 6.94 -16.48 -3.99
N PHE A 540 7.11 -15.22 -3.63
CA PHE A 540 8.38 -14.66 -3.19
C PHE A 540 8.66 -14.99 -1.72
N LEU A 541 7.69 -14.73 -0.84
CA LEU A 541 7.79 -14.96 0.60
C LEU A 541 7.77 -16.45 0.93
N LYS A 542 8.46 -16.78 2.01
CA LYS A 542 8.57 -18.12 2.59
C LYS A 542 7.61 -18.28 3.76
N ASP A 543 7.32 -19.51 4.12
CA ASP A 543 6.60 -19.82 5.35
C ASP A 543 7.35 -19.22 6.56
N GLY A 544 6.74 -18.25 7.24
CA GLY A 544 7.36 -17.40 8.25
C GLY A 544 7.61 -18.09 9.59
N THR A 545 7.81 -19.41 9.65
CA THR A 545 7.81 -20.17 10.91
C THR A 545 8.74 -19.62 12.01
N THR A 546 9.85 -18.98 11.67
CA THR A 546 10.77 -18.35 12.64
C THR A 546 10.47 -16.87 12.89
N GLY A 547 9.62 -16.25 12.08
CA GLY A 547 9.37 -14.82 12.01
C GLY A 547 10.47 -14.02 11.31
N PHE A 548 11.65 -14.61 11.07
CA PHE A 548 12.81 -13.95 10.46
C PHE A 548 13.16 -14.53 9.08
N ASP A 549 12.46 -15.57 8.63
CA ASP A 549 12.69 -16.26 7.36
C ASP A 549 12.56 -15.32 6.14
N ASN A 550 11.81 -14.24 6.32
CA ASN A 550 11.55 -13.23 5.31
C ASN A 550 12.18 -11.86 5.63
N VAL A 551 13.18 -11.77 6.50
CA VAL A 551 14.00 -10.55 6.58
C VAL A 551 14.87 -10.45 5.33
N SER A 552 15.05 -9.24 4.79
CA SER A 552 15.85 -9.04 3.58
C SER A 552 17.29 -9.49 3.83
N PRO A 553 17.91 -10.26 2.91
CA PRO A 553 19.33 -10.54 2.99
C PRO A 553 20.18 -9.27 2.85
N LEU A 554 19.58 -8.17 2.37
CA LEU A 554 20.19 -6.85 2.27
C LEU A 554 19.77 -5.93 3.42
N ALA A 555 18.95 -6.41 4.36
CA ALA A 555 18.46 -5.61 5.48
C ALA A 555 19.63 -5.01 6.25
N ARG A 556 19.60 -3.69 6.42
CA ARG A 556 20.66 -3.00 7.14
C ARG A 556 20.59 -3.30 8.64
N ALA A 557 21.77 -3.37 9.26
CA ALA A 557 21.88 -3.49 10.70
C ALA A 557 21.20 -2.30 11.40
N ALA A 558 20.52 -2.60 12.51
CA ALA A 558 19.98 -1.56 13.38
C ALA A 558 21.10 -0.66 13.91
N LEU A 559 20.82 0.64 13.97
CA LEU A 559 21.73 1.58 14.62
C LEU A 559 21.57 1.45 16.15
N PRO A 560 22.64 1.68 16.93
CA PRO A 560 22.52 1.69 18.39
C PRO A 560 21.55 2.78 18.84
N TRP A 561 20.58 2.41 19.69
CA TRP A 561 19.65 3.33 20.31
C TRP A 561 19.34 2.91 21.75
N THR A 562 19.00 3.90 22.58
CA THR A 562 18.67 3.69 23.98
C THR A 562 17.16 3.89 24.15
N PRO A 563 16.42 2.88 24.65
CA PRO A 563 15.04 3.10 25.04
C PRO A 563 15.00 4.21 26.07
N THR A 564 14.14 5.21 25.90
CA THR A 564 13.78 6.05 27.03
C THR A 564 13.13 5.12 28.04
N THR A 565 13.81 4.87 29.17
CA THR A 565 13.10 4.36 30.34
C THR A 565 12.04 5.41 30.62
N PRO A 566 10.74 5.07 30.62
CA PRO A 566 9.73 5.99 31.09
C PRO A 566 10.24 6.43 32.45
N ASP A 567 10.56 7.71 32.60
CA ASP A 567 11.00 8.24 33.88
C ASP A 567 9.94 7.76 34.85
N ALA A 568 10.34 6.87 35.77
CA ALA A 568 9.51 6.48 36.88
C ALA A 568 9.38 7.77 37.68
N GLY A 569 8.43 8.61 37.28
CA GLY A 569 8.21 9.91 37.86
C GLY A 569 8.18 9.73 39.38
N PRO A 570 8.73 10.68 40.15
CA PRO A 570 8.85 10.55 41.59
C PRO A 570 7.52 10.03 42.11
N GLY A 571 7.56 8.81 42.65
CA GLY A 571 6.36 8.14 43.15
C GLY A 571 5.62 9.10 44.06
N PRO A 572 4.27 9.12 44.03
CA PRO A 572 3.51 10.15 44.72
C PRO A 572 3.93 10.18 46.18
N ASP A 573 4.66 11.22 46.55
CA ASP A 573 4.90 11.55 47.95
C ASP A 573 3.52 11.71 48.57
N GLY A 574 3.27 10.87 49.59
CA GLY A 574 2.04 10.87 50.36
C GLY A 574 1.84 12.23 51.04
N GLY A 575 1.21 13.15 50.32
CA GLY A 575 0.80 14.46 50.79
C GLY A 575 -0.69 14.48 51.06
N THR A 576 -1.04 14.43 52.33
CA THR A 576 -2.39 14.52 52.89
C THR A 576 -3.07 15.86 52.58
N GLY A 577 -4.31 15.79 52.09
CA GLY A 577 -5.39 16.74 52.41
C GLY A 577 -5.45 18.03 51.58
N LEU A 578 -6.60 18.28 50.95
CA LEU A 578 -7.56 19.30 51.39
C LEU A 578 -8.80 19.33 50.49
N ASP A 579 -9.95 19.43 51.16
CA ASP A 579 -11.28 19.72 50.64
C ASP A 579 -11.33 21.05 49.88
N GLY A 580 -12.20 21.13 48.87
CA GLY A 580 -12.53 22.38 48.22
C GLY A 580 -13.49 22.22 47.04
N GLY A 581 -14.77 22.00 47.34
CA GLY A 581 -15.84 22.04 46.35
C GLY A 581 -16.06 23.46 45.81
N VAL A 582 -16.20 23.59 44.49
CA VAL A 582 -16.75 24.78 43.82
C VAL A 582 -17.55 24.34 42.59
N THR A 583 -18.86 24.54 42.65
CA THR A 583 -19.78 24.62 41.49
C THR A 583 -19.59 25.94 40.76
N PRO A 584 -19.64 25.99 39.41
CA PRO A 584 -19.93 27.22 38.68
C PRO A 584 -21.41 27.31 38.26
N PRO A 585 -21.97 28.53 38.20
CA PRO A 585 -23.36 28.77 37.85
C PRO A 585 -23.57 28.81 36.32
N GLY A 586 -24.81 28.51 35.91
CA GLY A 586 -25.30 28.77 34.56
C GLY A 586 -25.42 30.27 34.28
N GLY A 587 -25.24 30.61 33.00
CA GLY A 587 -25.41 31.96 32.49
C GLY A 587 -25.51 31.93 30.96
N ASP A 588 -26.72 32.14 30.48
CA ASP A 588 -27.09 32.29 29.08
C ASP A 588 -26.47 33.55 28.46
N GLY A 589 -26.09 33.48 27.19
CA GLY A 589 -25.63 34.64 26.43
C GLY A 589 -25.24 34.28 25.00
N GLY A 590 -26.23 34.26 24.10
CA GLY A 590 -25.99 34.05 22.68
C GLY A 590 -25.36 35.25 21.96
N CYS A 591 -24.64 34.97 20.87
CA CYS A 591 -24.71 35.70 19.60
C CYS A 591 -23.75 35.10 18.55
N GLY A 592 -24.30 34.76 17.37
CA GLY A 592 -23.66 35.04 16.08
C GLY A 592 -22.72 34.00 15.46
N CYS A 593 -23.24 32.82 15.07
CA CYS A 593 -22.55 31.95 14.12
C CYS A 593 -22.85 32.40 12.68
N ARG A 594 -21.82 32.79 11.93
CA ARG A 594 -21.78 32.69 10.47
C ARG A 594 -20.97 31.42 10.18
N ALA A 595 -21.66 30.34 9.83
CA ALA A 595 -21.04 29.06 9.49
C ALA A 595 -20.47 29.13 8.07
N THR A 596 -19.16 28.96 7.96
CA THR A 596 -18.52 28.30 6.82
C THR A 596 -18.64 26.79 7.02
N PRO A 597 -18.70 25.98 5.95
CA PRO A 597 -18.83 24.53 6.09
C PRO A 597 -17.53 23.99 6.70
N LEU A 598 -17.63 23.39 7.88
CA LEU A 598 -16.59 22.54 8.45
C LEU A 598 -16.40 21.35 7.51
N ALA A 599 -15.16 21.09 7.11
CA ALA A 599 -14.77 19.85 6.48
C ALA A 599 -15.18 18.66 7.36
N ASP A 600 -15.62 17.56 6.75
CA ASP A 600 -16.20 16.36 7.35
C ASP A 600 -15.26 15.57 8.33
N GLY A 601 -14.14 16.14 8.77
CA GLY A 601 -13.15 15.49 9.64
C GLY A 601 -13.30 15.73 11.15
N ALA A 602 -13.97 16.82 11.58
CA ALA A 602 -14.02 17.21 13.00
C ALA A 602 -14.75 16.23 13.95
N PRO A 603 -15.91 15.62 13.60
CA PRO A 603 -16.60 14.73 14.53
C PRO A 603 -15.84 13.40 14.74
N THR A 604 -15.05 12.96 13.76
CA THR A 604 -14.26 11.72 13.83
C THR A 604 -13.08 11.86 14.79
N ALA A 605 -12.37 12.99 14.76
CA ALA A 605 -11.25 13.24 15.68
C ALA A 605 -11.70 13.28 17.14
N LEU A 606 -12.86 13.89 17.44
CA LEU A 606 -13.41 13.94 18.80
C LEU A 606 -13.85 12.54 19.29
N LEU A 607 -14.45 11.72 18.43
CA LEU A 607 -14.83 10.35 18.75
C LEU A 607 -13.61 9.45 19.00
N ILE A 608 -12.53 9.63 18.24
CA ILE A 608 -11.25 8.93 18.45
C ILE A 608 -10.66 9.29 19.83
N VAL A 609 -10.62 10.58 20.18
CA VAL A 609 -10.15 11.03 21.51
C VAL A 609 -10.99 10.44 22.63
N LEU A 610 -12.32 10.41 22.49
CA LEU A 610 -13.22 9.84 23.50
C LEU A 610 -13.06 8.31 23.62
N ALA A 611 -12.90 7.60 22.51
CA ALA A 611 -12.65 6.16 22.51
C ALA A 611 -11.31 5.82 23.19
N MET A 612 -10.24 6.57 22.89
CA MET A 612 -8.93 6.41 23.51
C MET A 612 -8.94 6.69 25.02
N LEU A 613 -9.60 7.78 25.44
CA LEU A 613 -9.74 8.13 26.87
C LEU A 613 -10.55 7.08 27.65
N SER A 614 -11.54 6.45 27.01
CA SER A 614 -12.34 5.38 27.63
C SER A 614 -11.55 4.08 27.81
N GLY A 615 -10.64 3.76 26.89
CA GLY A 615 -9.76 2.58 26.96
C GLY A 615 -8.74 2.67 28.12
N ARG A 616 -8.13 3.84 28.32
CA ARG A 616 -7.16 4.06 29.42
C ARG A 616 -7.76 3.91 30.82
N ARG A 617 -9.05 4.21 31.00
CA ARG A 617 -9.72 4.01 32.30
C ARG A 617 -9.99 2.55 32.68
N ARG A 618 -9.93 1.61 31.74
CA ARG A 618 -10.14 0.17 32.03
C ARG A 618 -8.88 -0.58 32.43
N ARG A 619 -7.69 0.03 32.30
CA ARG A 619 -6.38 -0.58 32.60
C ARG A 619 -5.67 0.03 33.82
N ARG A 620 -6.34 0.90 34.59
CA ARG A 620 -5.87 1.40 35.89
C ARG A 620 -6.70 0.84 37.03
#